data_AF-A0A1I4FTR1-F1
#
_entry.id   AF-A0A1I4FTR1-F1
#
_cell.length_a   1.000
_cell.length_b   1.000
_cell.length_c   1.000
_cell.angle_alpha   90.00
_cell.angle_beta   90.00
_cell.angle_gamma   90.00
#
_symmetry.space_group_name_H-M   'P 1'
#
loop_
_entity.id
_entity.type
_entity.pdbx_description
1 polymer ?
#
loop_
_entity_poly.entity_id
_entity_poly.type
_entity_poly.pdbx_seq_one_letter_code
_entity_poly.pdbx_strand_id
1 'polypeptide(L)'
;MGKLGREEVKELRNGSINYILNDLKSKKMFLHYLKIAWRNLLKYKTQSIISILGLAIGFTAFAFTMSWIRYERGYDKHIPDADRIYRVFVKDSTQIGGVSQYSPNALASYLKDNYPEIEAATGVYPYKTDWNLKNKAFLSQCRFVKTDTSFFHVFYPEIKILYPGIIEKEYNILSLNTANKLGLGPQHTGQRIDSLNIHLLDIVPDKPTHSNVPFDVIYLQKFNPEYDMAWGYSSSYTYIRIKEGVNVTSLENKLADISVSRDYTGEKMYTLKYQCKLVPLEKLRTIHPDTEVSIQYHHLRLFAIVALLVIFCAFFNYLMLFINKIKIRNRGLALQKVNGASNFQLLAMLFCEFISLLVVALIVGLVLSELLYPSFVKFSMIEVPKSFFLRDVLLFGLSILLLSLFFAFVPISYFMKRSIQENLLPEIQRSGGVKDRFTLITISY
;
A
#
# COMPACT_ATOMS: atom_id res chain seq x y z
N MET A 1 -53.42 4.71 -44.43
CA MET A 1 -52.19 4.44 -43.66
C MET A 1 -51.33 5.66 -43.31
N GLY A 2 -51.67 6.90 -43.70
CA GLY A 2 -50.77 8.06 -43.50
C GLY A 2 -51.01 8.97 -42.26
N LYS A 3 -52.04 8.71 -41.45
CA LYS A 3 -52.35 9.55 -40.26
C LYS A 3 -51.69 9.01 -38.96
N LEU A 4 -51.64 7.69 -38.76
CA LEU A 4 -51.01 7.09 -37.56
C LEU A 4 -49.50 7.42 -37.46
N GLY A 5 -48.75 7.30 -38.55
CA GLY A 5 -47.31 7.58 -38.55
C GLY A 5 -46.93 9.06 -38.35
N ARG A 6 -47.86 10.02 -38.53
CA ARG A 6 -47.59 11.44 -38.23
C ARG A 6 -47.75 11.78 -36.75
N GLU A 7 -48.61 11.05 -36.04
CA GLU A 7 -48.78 11.25 -34.59
C GLU A 7 -47.65 10.58 -33.82
N GLU A 8 -47.24 9.37 -34.19
CA GLU A 8 -46.07 8.70 -33.60
C GLU A 8 -44.77 9.52 -33.80
N VAL A 9 -44.55 10.09 -34.98
CA VAL A 9 -43.38 10.95 -35.23
C VAL A 9 -43.45 12.27 -34.45
N LYS A 10 -44.66 12.80 -34.18
CA LYS A 10 -44.84 13.99 -33.32
C LYS A 10 -44.60 13.67 -31.85
N GLU A 11 -45.05 12.52 -31.35
CA GLU A 11 -44.81 12.07 -29.98
C GLU A 11 -43.34 11.77 -29.72
N LEU A 12 -42.67 11.05 -30.62
CA LEU A 12 -41.23 10.79 -30.53
C LEU A 12 -40.43 12.09 -30.54
N ARG A 13 -40.76 13.03 -31.42
CA ARG A 13 -40.11 14.35 -31.47
C ARG A 13 -40.36 15.19 -30.22
N ASN A 14 -41.59 15.18 -29.68
CA ASN A 14 -41.92 15.89 -28.45
C ASN A 14 -41.24 15.25 -27.22
N GLY A 15 -41.12 13.93 -27.19
CA GLY A 15 -40.36 13.20 -26.17
C GLY A 15 -38.87 13.55 -26.17
N SER A 16 -38.24 13.59 -27.35
CA SER A 16 -36.84 14.01 -27.49
C SER A 16 -36.61 15.48 -27.11
N ILE A 17 -37.54 16.38 -27.47
CA ILE A 17 -37.46 17.81 -27.11
C ILE A 17 -37.62 18.00 -25.59
N ASN A 18 -38.56 17.30 -24.95
CA ASN A 18 -38.75 17.36 -23.50
C ASN A 18 -37.55 16.79 -22.73
N TYR A 19 -36.90 15.75 -23.24
CA TYR A 19 -35.66 15.22 -22.68
C TYR A 19 -34.53 16.26 -22.74
N ILE A 20 -34.32 16.90 -23.90
CA ILE A 20 -33.29 17.93 -24.09
C ILE A 20 -33.57 19.15 -23.21
N LEU A 21 -34.83 19.60 -23.10
CA LEU A 21 -35.22 20.73 -22.25
C LEU A 21 -35.04 20.43 -20.76
N ASN A 22 -35.34 19.21 -20.32
CA ASN A 22 -35.08 18.76 -18.95
C ASN A 22 -33.58 18.66 -18.66
N ASP A 23 -32.78 18.16 -19.60
CA ASP A 23 -31.31 18.13 -19.48
C ASP A 23 -30.71 19.55 -19.41
N LEU A 24 -31.18 20.47 -20.26
CA LEU A 24 -30.76 21.88 -20.23
C LEU A 24 -31.18 22.59 -18.94
N LYS A 25 -32.39 22.33 -18.44
CA LYS A 25 -32.88 22.88 -17.16
C LYS A 25 -32.08 22.31 -15.98
N SER A 26 -31.77 21.01 -16.01
CA SER A 26 -30.92 20.34 -15.04
C SER A 26 -29.51 20.92 -15.00
N LYS A 27 -28.87 21.09 -16.16
CA LYS A 27 -27.55 21.74 -16.30
C LYS A 27 -27.54 23.18 -15.78
N LYS A 28 -28.55 23.98 -16.14
CA LYS A 28 -28.67 25.37 -15.64
C LYS A 28 -28.87 25.40 -14.11
N MET A 29 -29.64 24.47 -13.55
CA MET A 29 -29.81 24.35 -12.10
C MET A 29 -28.51 23.92 -11.39
N PHE A 30 -27.78 22.94 -11.93
CA PHE A 30 -26.50 22.52 -11.37
C PHE A 30 -25.47 23.66 -11.38
N LEU A 31 -25.31 24.35 -12.51
CA LEU A 31 -24.43 25.52 -12.62
C LEU A 31 -24.84 26.64 -11.65
N HIS A 32 -26.15 26.82 -11.45
CA HIS A 32 -26.66 27.77 -10.48
C HIS A 32 -26.28 27.38 -9.04
N TYR A 33 -26.45 26.12 -8.65
CA TYR A 33 -26.03 25.64 -7.32
C TYR A 33 -24.53 25.77 -7.12
N LEU A 34 -23.71 25.42 -8.12
CA LEU A 34 -22.26 25.58 -8.07
C LEU A 34 -21.85 27.06 -7.94
N LYS A 35 -22.51 27.96 -8.67
CA LYS A 35 -22.29 29.41 -8.57
C LYS A 35 -22.63 29.92 -7.16
N ILE A 36 -23.71 29.44 -6.57
CA ILE A 36 -24.08 29.81 -5.20
C ILE A 36 -23.07 29.25 -4.19
N ALA A 37 -22.68 27.98 -4.33
CA ALA A 37 -21.67 27.34 -3.50
C ALA A 37 -20.37 28.15 -3.50
N TRP A 38 -19.85 28.47 -4.68
CA TRP A 38 -18.63 29.26 -4.84
C TRP A 38 -18.73 30.65 -4.20
N ARG A 39 -19.83 31.37 -4.46
CA ARG A 39 -20.08 32.68 -3.84
C ARG A 39 -20.13 32.57 -2.31
N ASN A 40 -20.70 31.49 -1.78
CA ASN A 40 -20.78 31.24 -0.35
C ASN A 40 -19.43 30.83 0.26
N LEU A 41 -18.52 30.20 -0.49
CA LEU A 41 -17.16 29.94 -0.02
C LEU A 41 -16.40 31.27 0.15
N LEU A 42 -16.49 32.16 -0.85
CA LEU A 42 -15.85 33.47 -0.81
C LEU A 42 -16.45 34.39 0.28
N LYS A 43 -17.78 34.36 0.47
CA LYS A 43 -18.45 35.15 1.52
C LYS A 43 -17.97 34.77 2.92
N TYR A 44 -17.71 33.49 3.17
CA TYR A 44 -17.27 32.96 4.47
C TYR A 44 -15.81 32.47 4.38
N LYS A 45 -14.92 33.34 3.92
CA LYS A 45 -13.53 33.02 3.57
C LYS A 45 -12.71 32.44 4.72
N THR A 46 -12.75 33.02 5.92
CA THR A 46 -11.94 32.56 7.06
C THR A 46 -12.29 31.12 7.43
N GLN A 47 -13.58 30.84 7.58
CA GLN A 47 -14.09 29.49 7.84
C GLN A 47 -13.71 28.52 6.71
N SER A 48 -13.91 28.93 5.46
CA SER A 48 -13.60 28.09 4.29
C SER A 48 -12.11 27.76 4.22
N ILE A 49 -11.23 28.73 4.45
CA ILE A 49 -9.76 28.55 4.45
C ILE A 49 -9.36 27.56 5.56
N ILE A 50 -9.84 27.76 6.79
CA ILE A 50 -9.52 26.88 7.92
C ILE A 50 -9.98 25.45 7.64
N SER A 51 -11.21 25.27 7.14
CA SER A 51 -11.73 23.94 6.80
C SER A 51 -10.98 23.29 5.64
N ILE A 52 -10.68 24.04 4.58
CA ILE A 52 -9.93 23.55 3.41
C ILE A 52 -8.54 23.10 3.83
N LEU A 53 -7.80 23.91 4.61
CA LEU A 53 -6.46 23.56 5.06
C LEU A 53 -6.47 22.35 6.00
N GLY A 54 -7.37 22.33 6.99
CA GLY A 54 -7.48 21.21 7.93
C GLY A 54 -7.80 19.89 7.23
N LEU A 55 -8.77 19.91 6.31
CA LEU A 55 -9.11 18.74 5.50
C LEU A 55 -7.96 18.35 4.56
N ALA A 56 -7.34 19.28 3.85
CA ALA A 56 -6.23 18.99 2.93
C ALA A 56 -5.03 18.36 3.65
N ILE A 57 -4.67 18.86 4.83
CA ILE A 57 -3.61 18.29 5.67
C ILE A 57 -4.01 16.88 6.14
N GLY A 58 -5.22 16.71 6.66
CA GLY A 58 -5.74 15.41 7.08
C GLY A 58 -5.77 14.38 5.94
N PHE A 59 -6.23 14.77 4.76
CA PHE A 59 -6.22 13.95 3.55
C PHE A 59 -4.80 13.53 3.17
N THR A 60 -3.87 14.48 3.14
CA THR A 60 -2.48 14.22 2.73
C THR A 60 -1.80 13.25 3.71
N ALA A 61 -1.94 13.50 5.02
CA ALA A 61 -1.37 12.64 6.05
C ALA A 61 -1.95 11.22 6.02
N PHE A 62 -3.28 11.11 5.88
CA PHE A 62 -3.95 9.81 5.77
C PHE A 62 -3.55 9.06 4.52
N ALA A 63 -3.51 9.73 3.36
CA ALA A 63 -3.17 9.10 2.10
C ALA A 63 -1.72 8.59 2.10
N PHE A 64 -0.74 9.36 2.57
CA PHE A 64 0.65 8.89 2.68
C PHE A 64 0.79 7.70 3.62
N THR A 65 0.17 7.76 4.79
CA THR A 65 0.24 6.67 5.76
C THR A 65 -0.39 5.39 5.22
N MET A 66 -1.56 5.51 4.57
CA MET A 66 -2.25 4.36 3.99
C MET A 66 -1.50 3.80 2.78
N SER A 67 -0.88 4.66 1.95
CA SER A 67 -0.01 4.25 0.85
C SER A 67 1.20 3.47 1.36
N TRP A 68 1.80 3.90 2.47
CA TRP A 68 2.90 3.19 3.11
C TRP A 68 2.47 1.84 3.68
N ILE A 69 1.32 1.77 4.37
CA ILE A 69 0.77 0.48 4.82
C ILE A 69 0.53 -0.45 3.63
N ARG A 70 -0.01 0.06 2.53
CA ARG A 70 -0.26 -0.74 1.33
C ARG A 70 1.03 -1.22 0.70
N TYR A 71 2.07 -0.37 0.68
CA TYR A 71 3.42 -0.75 0.29
C TYR A 71 3.92 -1.87 1.20
N GLU A 72 4.01 -1.70 2.51
CA GLU A 72 4.53 -2.76 3.40
C GLU A 72 3.73 -4.07 3.30
N ARG A 73 2.40 -4.02 3.10
CA ARG A 73 1.55 -5.21 2.92
C ARG A 73 1.66 -5.87 1.53
N GLY A 74 2.33 -5.24 0.58
CA GLY A 74 2.48 -5.75 -0.78
C GLY A 74 3.75 -6.55 -1.01
N TYR A 75 4.65 -6.61 -0.03
CA TYR A 75 5.91 -7.35 -0.12
C TYR A 75 5.65 -8.84 -0.39
N ASP A 76 6.43 -9.41 -1.31
CA ASP A 76 6.45 -10.84 -1.65
C ASP A 76 5.12 -11.47 -2.11
N LYS A 77 4.02 -10.72 -2.20
CA LYS A 77 2.72 -11.24 -2.69
C LYS A 77 2.71 -11.73 -4.13
N HIS A 78 3.75 -11.40 -4.89
CA HIS A 78 3.95 -11.88 -6.26
C HIS A 78 4.66 -13.24 -6.31
N ILE A 79 5.20 -13.71 -5.17
CA ILE A 79 5.83 -15.03 -5.05
C ILE A 79 4.71 -16.07 -4.86
N PRO A 80 4.68 -17.13 -5.70
CA PRO A 80 3.67 -18.18 -5.57
C PRO A 80 3.79 -18.93 -4.24
N ASP A 81 2.66 -19.04 -3.53
CA ASP A 81 2.55 -19.64 -2.20
C ASP A 81 3.53 -19.05 -1.18
N ALA A 82 3.69 -17.72 -1.18
CA ALA A 82 4.61 -17.00 -0.28
C ALA A 82 4.34 -17.29 1.21
N ASP A 83 3.12 -17.66 1.58
CA ASP A 83 2.73 -18.09 2.92
C ASP A 83 3.39 -19.40 3.36
N ARG A 84 3.82 -20.24 2.41
CA ARG A 84 4.57 -21.48 2.65
C ARG A 84 6.10 -21.27 2.68
N ILE A 85 6.57 -20.04 2.54
CA ILE A 85 8.01 -19.73 2.52
C ILE A 85 8.41 -19.06 3.83
N TYR A 86 9.48 -19.56 4.44
CA TYR A 86 9.99 -19.10 5.71
C TYR A 86 11.48 -18.84 5.62
N ARG A 87 11.96 -17.78 6.27
CA ARG A 87 13.37 -17.66 6.62
C ARG A 87 13.62 -18.33 7.95
N VAL A 88 14.72 -19.06 8.02
CA VAL A 88 15.15 -19.76 9.23
C VAL A 88 16.17 -18.89 9.94
N PHE A 89 15.80 -18.37 11.10
CA PHE A 89 16.70 -17.63 11.98
C PHE A 89 17.30 -18.56 13.02
N VAL A 90 18.56 -18.35 13.36
CA VAL A 90 19.19 -18.99 14.52
C VAL A 90 19.05 -18.04 15.70
N LYS A 91 18.55 -18.51 16.85
CA LYS A 91 18.50 -17.69 18.06
C LYS A 91 19.91 -17.36 18.53
N ASP A 92 20.11 -16.08 18.83
CA ASP A 92 21.35 -15.56 19.38
C ASP A 92 20.99 -14.48 20.40
N SER A 93 21.14 -14.79 21.68
CA SER A 93 20.81 -13.87 22.78
C SER A 93 21.75 -12.66 22.86
N THR A 94 22.87 -12.67 22.14
CA THR A 94 23.83 -11.56 22.10
C THR A 94 23.47 -10.50 21.05
N GLN A 95 22.58 -10.84 20.10
CA GLN A 95 22.19 -9.97 19.00
C GLN A 95 20.91 -9.19 19.29
N ILE A 96 20.79 -8.00 18.70
CA ILE A 96 19.59 -7.17 18.78
C ILE A 96 18.42 -7.94 18.14
N GLY A 97 17.35 -8.17 18.91
CA GLY A 97 16.21 -8.97 18.45
C GLY A 97 16.30 -10.47 18.74
N GLY A 98 17.38 -10.93 19.40
CA GLY A 98 17.51 -12.30 19.92
C GLY A 98 17.74 -13.38 18.86
N VAL A 99 18.12 -12.98 17.64
CA VAL A 99 18.40 -13.87 16.50
C VAL A 99 19.62 -13.38 15.72
N SER A 100 20.40 -14.31 15.18
CA SER A 100 21.48 -14.03 14.25
C SER A 100 20.91 -13.67 12.87
N GLN A 101 21.48 -12.63 12.25
CA GLN A 101 21.10 -12.20 10.90
C GLN A 101 21.41 -13.27 9.84
N TYR A 102 22.55 -13.95 10.01
CA TYR A 102 23.01 -15.01 9.12
C TYR A 102 22.85 -16.38 9.77
N SER A 103 22.61 -17.38 8.93
CA SER A 103 22.55 -18.79 9.29
C SER A 103 23.78 -19.54 8.79
N PRO A 104 24.15 -20.68 9.43
CA PRO A 104 25.19 -21.57 8.92
C PRO A 104 24.93 -21.99 7.49
N ASN A 105 25.96 -22.03 6.65
CA ASN A 105 25.82 -22.38 5.23
C ASN A 105 25.26 -23.81 5.03
N ALA A 106 25.62 -24.75 5.91
CA ALA A 106 25.13 -26.12 5.88
C ALA A 106 23.63 -26.27 6.21
N LEU A 107 22.99 -25.24 6.79
CA LEU A 107 21.66 -25.36 7.37
C LEU A 107 20.60 -25.71 6.31
N ALA A 108 20.63 -25.07 5.14
CA ALA A 108 19.65 -25.31 4.09
C ALA A 108 19.62 -26.78 3.64
N SER A 109 20.78 -27.34 3.29
CA SER A 109 20.91 -28.74 2.87
C SER A 109 20.52 -29.71 3.99
N TYR A 110 20.98 -29.45 5.23
CA TYR A 110 20.63 -30.28 6.38
C TYR A 110 19.12 -30.32 6.63
N LEU A 111 18.45 -29.17 6.55
CA LEU A 111 17.01 -29.08 6.72
C LEU A 111 16.27 -29.87 5.64
N LYS A 112 16.72 -29.77 4.39
CA LYS A 112 16.11 -30.49 3.28
C LYS A 112 16.25 -32.02 3.41
N ASP A 113 17.39 -32.49 3.89
CA ASP A 113 17.68 -33.93 3.99
C ASP A 113 17.02 -34.60 5.19
N ASN A 114 16.89 -33.89 6.32
CA ASN A 114 16.44 -34.49 7.59
C ASN A 114 14.96 -34.26 7.90
N TYR A 115 14.30 -33.31 7.23
CA TYR A 115 12.90 -32.96 7.53
C TYR A 115 12.01 -33.14 6.29
N PRO A 116 11.22 -34.24 6.21
CA PRO A 116 10.39 -34.53 5.05
C PRO A 116 9.26 -33.51 4.82
N GLU A 117 8.92 -32.68 5.82
CA GLU A 117 7.99 -31.56 5.71
C GLU A 117 8.51 -30.43 4.82
N ILE A 118 9.82 -30.35 4.60
CA ILE A 118 10.49 -29.32 3.81
C ILE A 118 10.52 -29.74 2.33
N GLU A 119 9.81 -28.97 1.50
CA GLU A 119 9.71 -29.19 0.06
C GLU A 119 10.99 -28.76 -0.65
N ALA A 120 11.56 -27.60 -0.30
CA ALA A 120 12.81 -27.10 -0.83
C ALA A 120 13.49 -26.19 0.21
N ALA A 121 14.81 -26.10 0.16
CA ALA A 121 15.60 -25.20 0.99
C ALA A 121 16.75 -24.59 0.17
N THR A 122 17.11 -23.35 0.46
CA THR A 122 18.16 -22.63 -0.26
C THR A 122 18.89 -21.64 0.64
N GLY A 123 20.20 -21.52 0.44
CA GLY A 123 21.01 -20.44 1.00
C GLY A 123 21.04 -19.23 0.08
N VAL A 124 20.80 -18.04 0.63
CA VAL A 124 20.71 -16.78 -0.13
C VAL A 124 21.61 -15.72 0.49
N TYR A 125 22.49 -15.13 -0.30
CA TYR A 125 23.26 -13.96 0.10
C TYR A 125 22.98 -12.80 -0.87
N PRO A 126 22.07 -11.88 -0.49
CA PRO A 126 21.76 -10.72 -1.32
C PRO A 126 22.80 -9.61 -1.10
N TYR A 127 23.21 -8.96 -2.18
CA TYR A 127 24.06 -7.77 -2.11
C TYR A 127 23.79 -6.83 -3.28
N LYS A 128 24.08 -5.55 -3.09
CA LYS A 128 23.87 -4.51 -4.10
C LYS A 128 25.21 -3.87 -4.44
N THR A 129 25.59 -3.89 -5.71
CA THR A 129 26.86 -3.33 -6.15
C THR A 129 26.79 -2.86 -7.60
N ASP A 130 27.72 -1.99 -7.99
CA ASP A 130 27.91 -1.63 -9.39
C ASP A 130 28.61 -2.79 -10.11
N TRP A 131 28.12 -3.13 -11.30
CA TRP A 131 28.67 -4.22 -12.11
C TRP A 131 29.42 -3.66 -13.31
N ASN A 132 30.75 -3.71 -13.24
CA ASN A 132 31.63 -3.35 -14.36
C ASN A 132 32.01 -4.61 -15.16
N LEU A 133 31.50 -4.70 -16.38
CA LEU A 133 31.74 -5.80 -17.31
C LEU A 133 32.85 -5.42 -18.30
N LYS A 134 34.10 -5.49 -17.84
CA LYS A 134 35.33 -5.22 -18.64
C LYS A 134 35.28 -3.90 -19.41
N ASN A 135 34.74 -2.83 -18.83
CA ASN A 135 34.57 -1.50 -19.45
C ASN A 135 33.71 -1.48 -20.74
N LYS A 136 33.02 -2.57 -21.09
CA LYS A 136 32.05 -2.60 -22.21
C LYS A 136 30.64 -2.24 -21.76
N ALA A 137 30.28 -2.64 -20.56
CA ALA A 137 29.01 -2.30 -19.94
C ALA A 137 29.22 -1.97 -18.47
N PHE A 138 28.45 -0.99 -17.99
CA PHE A 138 28.40 -0.61 -16.60
C PHE A 138 26.95 -0.54 -16.18
N LEU A 139 26.59 -1.38 -15.21
CA LEU A 139 25.26 -1.35 -14.60
C LEU A 139 25.41 -0.91 -13.14
N SER A 140 24.94 0.28 -12.82
CA SER A 140 24.97 0.79 -11.45
C SER A 140 23.93 0.10 -10.58
N GLN A 141 24.26 -0.13 -9.31
CA GLN A 141 23.29 -0.49 -8.26
C GLN A 141 22.52 -1.80 -8.57
N CYS A 142 23.18 -2.75 -9.23
CA CYS A 142 22.64 -4.07 -9.53
C CYS A 142 22.41 -4.88 -8.25
N ARG A 143 21.27 -5.56 -8.19
CA ARG A 143 20.91 -6.46 -7.09
C ARG A 143 21.34 -7.86 -7.43
N PHE A 144 22.35 -8.33 -6.75
CA PHE A 144 22.85 -9.69 -6.88
C PHE A 144 22.26 -10.57 -5.79
N VAL A 145 21.92 -11.79 -6.19
CA VAL A 145 21.60 -12.86 -5.26
C VAL A 145 22.57 -14.00 -5.50
N LYS A 146 23.50 -14.20 -4.55
CA LYS A 146 24.35 -15.38 -4.53
C LYS A 146 23.58 -16.53 -3.87
N THR A 147 23.48 -17.67 -4.56
CA THR A 147 22.63 -18.78 -4.11
C THR A 147 23.04 -20.11 -4.73
N ASP A 148 22.29 -21.16 -4.39
CA ASP A 148 22.41 -22.53 -4.90
C ASP A 148 21.37 -22.81 -6.00
N THR A 149 21.36 -24.05 -6.51
CA THR A 149 20.42 -24.48 -7.56
C THR A 149 18.96 -24.57 -7.08
N SER A 150 18.71 -24.49 -5.77
CA SER A 150 17.39 -24.63 -5.15
C SER A 150 16.61 -23.31 -5.06
N PHE A 151 17.22 -22.17 -5.41
CA PHE A 151 16.58 -20.85 -5.33
C PHE A 151 15.20 -20.81 -5.99
N PHE A 152 15.11 -21.22 -7.26
CA PHE A 152 13.84 -21.21 -7.99
C PHE A 152 12.85 -22.24 -7.44
N HIS A 153 13.31 -23.38 -6.91
CA HIS A 153 12.43 -24.34 -6.25
C HIS A 153 11.77 -23.76 -4.99
N VAL A 154 12.44 -22.84 -4.29
CA VAL A 154 11.88 -22.17 -3.11
C VAL A 154 10.97 -21.00 -3.51
N PHE A 155 11.42 -20.08 -4.37
CA PHE A 155 10.68 -18.84 -4.62
C PHE A 155 9.81 -18.85 -5.87
N TYR A 156 10.19 -19.57 -6.93
CA TYR A 156 9.51 -19.51 -8.23
C TYR A 156 9.50 -20.89 -8.91
N PRO A 157 8.81 -21.89 -8.32
CA PRO A 157 8.88 -23.28 -8.78
C PRO A 157 8.36 -23.48 -10.20
N GLU A 158 7.60 -22.51 -10.74
CA GLU A 158 7.18 -22.45 -12.13
C GLU A 158 8.34 -22.20 -13.11
N ILE A 159 9.44 -21.60 -12.66
CA ILE A 159 10.64 -21.36 -13.47
C ILE A 159 11.53 -22.60 -13.41
N LYS A 160 11.72 -23.26 -14.55
CA LYS A 160 12.59 -24.43 -14.69
C LYS A 160 13.91 -24.02 -15.32
N ILE A 161 14.98 -24.08 -14.54
CA ILE A 161 16.35 -23.84 -15.00
C ILE A 161 17.02 -25.19 -15.25
N LEU A 162 17.69 -25.33 -16.39
CA LEU A 162 18.50 -26.51 -16.69
C LEU A 162 19.91 -26.33 -16.13
N TYR A 163 20.15 -26.85 -14.93
CA TYR A 163 21.48 -26.80 -14.32
C TYR A 163 22.41 -27.88 -14.88
N PRO A 164 23.72 -27.60 -15.00
CA PRO A 164 24.71 -28.66 -15.17
C PRO A 164 24.75 -29.53 -13.90
N GLY A 165 25.04 -30.82 -14.05
CA GLY A 165 25.02 -31.76 -12.91
C GLY A 165 25.99 -31.37 -11.78
N ILE A 166 27.12 -30.76 -12.11
CA ILE A 166 28.07 -30.19 -11.15
C ILE A 166 28.32 -28.72 -11.52
N ILE A 167 28.24 -27.83 -10.53
CA ILE A 167 28.58 -26.41 -10.67
C ILE A 167 30.09 -26.26 -10.51
N GLU A 168 30.84 -26.48 -11.58
CA GLU A 168 32.32 -26.42 -11.57
C GLU A 168 32.88 -25.00 -11.70
N LYS A 169 32.05 -24.06 -12.15
CA LYS A 169 32.40 -22.67 -12.43
C LYS A 169 31.25 -21.75 -12.06
N GLU A 170 31.52 -20.45 -12.10
CA GLU A 170 30.55 -19.42 -11.76
C GLU A 170 29.57 -19.22 -12.92
N TYR A 171 28.28 -19.25 -12.62
CA TYR A 171 27.20 -19.02 -13.59
C TYR A 171 26.33 -17.85 -13.17
N ASN A 172 25.83 -17.11 -14.16
CA ASN A 172 24.91 -16.00 -13.98
C ASN A 172 23.58 -16.35 -14.61
N ILE A 173 22.50 -16.08 -13.89
CA ILE A 173 21.14 -16.05 -14.44
C ILE A 173 20.66 -14.60 -14.39
N LEU A 174 20.21 -14.07 -15.51
CA LEU A 174 19.87 -12.65 -15.63
C LEU A 174 18.37 -12.44 -15.69
N SER A 175 17.89 -11.33 -15.11
CA SER A 175 16.56 -10.83 -15.40
C SER A 175 16.47 -10.38 -16.87
N LEU A 176 15.30 -10.46 -17.48
CA LEU A 176 15.09 -10.06 -18.88
C LEU A 176 15.52 -8.61 -19.14
N ASN A 177 15.16 -7.66 -18.27
CA ASN A 177 15.57 -6.27 -18.37
C ASN A 177 17.10 -6.12 -18.29
N THR A 178 17.74 -6.88 -17.40
CA THR A 178 19.21 -6.85 -17.23
C THR A 178 19.91 -7.41 -18.47
N ALA A 179 19.42 -8.54 -19.00
CA ALA A 179 19.93 -9.12 -20.25
C ALA A 179 19.80 -8.13 -21.42
N ASN A 180 18.65 -7.48 -21.58
CA ASN A 180 18.42 -6.49 -22.64
C ASN A 180 19.37 -5.29 -22.56
N LYS A 181 19.64 -4.77 -21.35
CA LYS A 181 20.63 -3.68 -21.15
C LYS A 181 22.04 -4.09 -21.57
N LEU A 182 22.35 -5.38 -21.51
CA LEU A 182 23.63 -5.96 -21.94
C LEU A 182 23.62 -6.41 -23.41
N GLY A 183 22.51 -6.24 -24.14
CA GLY A 183 22.35 -6.72 -25.51
C GLY A 183 22.28 -8.25 -25.62
N LEU A 184 21.95 -8.94 -24.52
CA LEU A 184 21.82 -10.39 -24.44
C LEU A 184 20.36 -10.80 -24.65
N GLY A 185 20.19 -12.01 -25.17
CA GLY A 185 18.90 -12.59 -25.49
C GLY A 185 18.96 -14.11 -25.39
N PRO A 186 17.81 -14.81 -25.57
CA PRO A 186 17.71 -16.25 -25.35
C PRO A 186 18.72 -17.11 -26.13
N GLN A 187 19.19 -16.64 -27.28
CA GLN A 187 20.22 -17.31 -28.09
C GLN A 187 21.60 -17.39 -27.42
N HIS A 188 21.83 -16.65 -26.34
CA HIS A 188 23.08 -16.61 -25.59
C HIS A 188 23.08 -17.51 -24.34
N THR A 189 21.94 -18.14 -24.00
CA THR A 189 21.86 -19.00 -22.81
C THR A 189 22.74 -20.24 -22.96
N GLY A 190 23.27 -20.71 -21.83
CA GLY A 190 24.25 -21.79 -21.76
C GLY A 190 25.66 -21.45 -22.28
N GLN A 191 25.90 -20.23 -22.76
CA GLN A 191 27.18 -19.84 -23.38
C GLN A 191 28.04 -18.99 -22.46
N ARG A 192 29.36 -19.03 -22.70
CA ARG A 192 30.30 -18.07 -22.14
C ARG A 192 30.36 -16.84 -23.04
N ILE A 193 30.08 -15.68 -22.48
CA ILE A 193 30.13 -14.40 -23.19
C ILE A 193 31.45 -13.71 -22.87
N ASP A 194 32.49 -13.99 -23.67
CA ASP A 194 33.86 -13.54 -23.40
C ASP A 194 34.01 -12.01 -23.34
N SER A 195 33.21 -11.31 -24.14
CA SER A 195 33.16 -9.84 -24.17
C SER A 195 32.77 -9.23 -22.82
N LEU A 196 31.93 -9.93 -22.06
CA LEU A 196 31.42 -9.51 -20.75
C LEU A 196 32.06 -10.30 -19.59
N ASN A 197 32.79 -11.38 -19.89
CA ASN A 197 33.36 -12.31 -18.92
C ASN A 197 32.32 -12.99 -18.01
N ILE A 198 31.15 -13.31 -18.56
CA ILE A 198 30.09 -13.99 -17.84
C ILE A 198 29.83 -15.36 -18.46
N HIS A 199 29.54 -16.36 -17.63
CA HIS A 199 28.89 -17.58 -18.08
C HIS A 199 27.39 -17.39 -17.87
N LEU A 200 26.65 -17.23 -18.96
CA LEU A 200 25.21 -17.03 -18.90
C LEU A 200 24.54 -18.40 -18.89
N LEU A 201 23.92 -18.75 -17.76
CA LEU A 201 23.17 -20.00 -17.66
C LEU A 201 21.78 -19.84 -18.27
N ASP A 202 21.05 -18.82 -17.84
CA ASP A 202 19.69 -18.59 -18.30
C ASP A 202 19.27 -17.11 -18.20
N ILE A 203 18.16 -16.76 -18.86
CA ILE A 203 17.49 -15.46 -18.76
C ILE A 203 16.05 -15.70 -18.30
N VAL A 204 15.68 -15.10 -17.17
CA VAL A 204 14.36 -15.28 -16.56
C VAL A 204 13.50 -14.01 -16.64
N PRO A 205 12.16 -14.13 -16.60
CA PRO A 205 11.27 -12.97 -16.55
C PRO A 205 11.58 -12.07 -15.35
N ASP A 206 11.43 -10.76 -15.54
CA ASP A 206 11.62 -9.80 -14.46
C ASP A 206 10.62 -10.03 -13.31
N LYS A 207 11.12 -9.97 -12.08
CA LYS A 207 10.29 -10.03 -10.87
C LYS A 207 10.20 -8.65 -10.23
N PRO A 208 9.07 -8.34 -9.55
CA PRO A 208 8.93 -7.09 -8.81
C PRO A 208 10.09 -6.84 -7.85
N THR A 209 10.57 -5.60 -7.83
CA THR A 209 11.65 -5.17 -6.94
C THR A 209 11.24 -5.14 -5.46
N HIS A 210 9.94 -5.10 -5.23
CA HIS A 210 9.27 -5.06 -3.93
C HIS A 210 9.19 -6.47 -3.32
N SER A 211 10.36 -7.00 -2.96
CA SER A 211 10.57 -8.33 -2.42
C SER A 211 11.61 -8.31 -1.30
N ASN A 212 11.60 -9.31 -0.41
CA ASN A 212 12.74 -9.57 0.48
C ASN A 212 13.92 -10.24 -0.26
N VAL A 213 13.69 -10.79 -1.47
CA VAL A 213 14.72 -11.41 -2.31
C VAL A 213 14.71 -10.86 -3.74
N PRO A 214 14.84 -9.54 -3.94
CA PRO A 214 14.85 -8.95 -5.27
C PRO A 214 16.18 -9.25 -5.96
N PHE A 215 16.14 -9.54 -7.26
CA PHE A 215 17.35 -9.82 -8.04
C PHE A 215 17.28 -9.19 -9.44
N ASP A 216 18.43 -8.72 -9.89
CA ASP A 216 18.74 -8.42 -11.30
C ASP A 216 19.61 -9.55 -11.89
N VAL A 217 20.50 -10.09 -11.05
CA VAL A 217 21.45 -11.15 -11.38
C VAL A 217 21.43 -12.18 -10.25
N ILE A 218 21.21 -13.44 -10.61
CA ILE A 218 21.46 -14.57 -9.71
C ILE A 218 22.83 -15.14 -10.05
N TYR A 219 23.64 -15.29 -9.02
CA TYR A 219 25.01 -15.74 -9.10
C TYR A 219 25.15 -17.12 -8.43
N LEU A 220 25.48 -18.12 -9.23
CA LEU A 220 25.79 -19.47 -8.75
C LEU A 220 27.31 -19.59 -8.68
N GLN A 221 27.83 -19.87 -7.49
CA GLN A 221 29.27 -20.10 -7.30
C GLN A 221 29.62 -21.58 -7.47
N LYS A 222 30.89 -21.86 -7.73
CA LYS A 222 31.43 -23.22 -7.62
C LYS A 222 31.17 -23.78 -6.22
N PHE A 223 30.62 -24.98 -6.14
CA PHE A 223 30.39 -25.65 -4.87
C PHE A 223 31.72 -25.96 -4.17
N ASN A 224 31.88 -25.45 -2.95
CA ASN A 224 33.02 -25.73 -2.09
C ASN A 224 32.51 -26.46 -0.83
N PRO A 225 32.66 -27.80 -0.74
CA PRO A 225 32.14 -28.57 0.38
C PRO A 225 32.61 -28.07 1.75
N GLU A 226 33.85 -27.59 1.86
CA GLU A 226 34.41 -27.09 3.13
C GLU A 226 33.63 -25.86 3.63
N TYR A 227 33.25 -24.96 2.72
CA TYR A 227 32.60 -23.70 3.04
C TYR A 227 31.06 -23.77 2.99
N ASP A 228 30.52 -24.47 1.98
CA ASP A 228 29.08 -24.56 1.74
C ASP A 228 28.41 -25.59 2.66
N MET A 229 29.16 -26.62 3.11
CA MET A 229 28.68 -27.58 4.12
C MET A 229 29.24 -27.31 5.53
N ALA A 230 29.80 -26.12 5.72
CA ALA A 230 30.31 -25.65 7.00
C ALA A 230 29.20 -25.43 8.03
N TRP A 231 29.43 -26.00 9.21
CA TRP A 231 28.79 -25.54 10.44
C TRP A 231 29.68 -24.51 11.13
N GLY A 232 29.09 -23.55 11.85
CA GLY A 232 29.81 -22.45 12.51
C GLY A 232 30.18 -21.27 11.61
N TYR A 233 30.23 -21.45 10.28
CA TYR A 233 30.39 -20.36 9.33
C TYR A 233 29.03 -19.86 8.82
N SER A 234 28.61 -18.69 9.31
CA SER A 234 27.30 -18.10 9.02
C SER A 234 27.44 -16.92 8.07
N SER A 235 27.08 -17.11 6.80
CA SER A 235 27.21 -16.07 5.76
C SER A 235 26.01 -15.89 4.85
N SER A 236 25.00 -16.75 4.98
CA SER A 236 23.82 -16.75 4.11
C SER A 236 22.53 -16.71 4.92
N TYR A 237 21.45 -16.29 4.28
CA TYR A 237 20.09 -16.42 4.77
C TYR A 237 19.52 -17.76 4.30
N THR A 238 19.12 -18.62 5.24
CA THR A 238 18.46 -19.88 4.89
C THR A 238 16.96 -19.64 4.70
N TYR A 239 16.45 -19.99 3.52
CA TYR A 239 15.03 -19.99 3.21
C TYR A 239 14.54 -21.42 2.97
N ILE A 240 13.33 -21.70 3.42
CA ILE A 240 12.65 -22.99 3.21
C ILE A 240 11.26 -22.78 2.62
N ARG A 241 10.86 -23.68 1.74
CA ARG A 241 9.48 -23.88 1.30
C ARG A 241 8.95 -25.14 1.96
N ILE A 242 7.83 -25.04 2.68
CA ILE A 242 7.19 -26.19 3.33
C ILE A 242 6.11 -26.79 2.42
N LYS A 243 5.86 -28.09 2.58
CA LYS A 243 4.75 -28.77 1.89
C LYS A 243 3.40 -28.23 2.33
N GLU A 244 2.41 -28.34 1.46
CA GLU A 244 1.03 -27.96 1.76
C GLU A 244 0.47 -28.74 2.95
N GLY A 245 -0.25 -28.07 3.85
CA GLY A 245 -0.89 -28.67 5.02
C GLY A 245 0.04 -28.92 6.23
N VAL A 246 1.31 -28.54 6.17
CA VAL A 246 2.25 -28.70 7.30
C VAL A 246 1.90 -27.76 8.45
N ASN A 247 1.83 -28.30 9.67
CA ASN A 247 1.69 -27.50 10.88
C ASN A 247 3.04 -26.86 11.25
N VAL A 248 3.14 -25.55 11.00
CA VAL A 248 4.36 -24.74 11.22
C VAL A 248 4.83 -24.80 12.67
N THR A 249 3.94 -24.76 13.66
CA THR A 249 4.31 -24.82 15.07
C THR A 249 4.93 -26.16 15.44
N SER A 250 4.43 -27.26 14.86
CA SER A 250 5.04 -28.58 15.04
C SER A 250 6.44 -28.65 14.42
N LEU A 251 6.60 -28.11 13.21
CA LEU A 251 7.89 -28.03 12.54
C LEU A 251 8.88 -27.18 13.35
N GLU A 252 8.47 -25.99 13.80
CA GLU A 252 9.31 -25.09 14.60
C GLU A 252 9.78 -25.76 15.91
N ASN A 253 8.92 -26.52 16.58
CA ASN A 253 9.32 -27.31 17.75
C ASN A 253 10.38 -28.38 17.41
N LYS A 254 10.30 -29.02 16.23
CA LYS A 254 11.33 -29.98 15.78
C LYS A 254 12.66 -29.30 15.43
N LEU A 255 12.63 -28.03 15.06
CA LEU A 255 13.80 -27.22 14.73
C LEU A 255 14.38 -26.48 15.96
N ALA A 256 13.77 -26.63 17.14
CA ALA A 256 14.16 -25.91 18.34
C ALA A 256 15.44 -26.44 19.00
N ASP A 257 15.84 -27.69 18.75
CA ASP A 257 17.07 -28.30 19.28
C ASP A 257 17.79 -29.11 18.18
N ILE A 258 18.30 -28.40 17.17
CA ILE A 258 19.16 -29.02 16.16
C ILE A 258 20.55 -29.17 16.77
N SER A 259 20.95 -30.41 17.00
CA SER A 259 22.30 -30.74 17.45
C SER A 259 23.09 -31.36 16.30
N VAL A 260 24.25 -30.76 16.01
CA VAL A 260 25.13 -31.24 14.94
C VAL A 260 26.51 -31.50 15.53
N SER A 261 26.93 -32.75 15.42
CA SER A 261 28.30 -33.19 15.70
C SER A 261 29.06 -33.26 14.38
N ARG A 262 29.60 -32.12 13.92
CA ARG A 262 30.45 -32.09 12.72
C ARG A 262 31.52 -31.01 12.89
N ASP A 263 32.77 -31.38 12.63
CA ASP A 263 33.92 -30.47 12.65
C ASP A 263 34.22 -29.95 11.23
N TYR A 264 34.74 -28.73 11.11
CA TYR A 264 35.20 -28.14 9.84
C TYR A 264 36.50 -28.82 9.37
N THR A 265 37.25 -29.45 10.29
CA THR A 265 38.59 -30.01 10.07
C THR A 265 38.76 -31.48 10.42
N GLY A 266 37.72 -32.15 10.94
CA GLY A 266 37.76 -33.58 11.30
C GLY A 266 38.56 -33.95 12.56
N GLU A 267 39.04 -32.98 13.34
CA GLU A 267 39.97 -33.21 14.46
C GLU A 267 39.34 -32.96 15.85
N LYS A 268 38.29 -32.14 15.97
CA LYS A 268 37.58 -31.89 17.25
C LYS A 268 36.07 -31.88 17.10
N MET A 269 35.41 -32.88 17.71
CA MET A 269 33.95 -32.93 17.81
C MET A 269 33.43 -31.94 18.86
N TYR A 270 32.99 -30.76 18.43
CA TYR A 270 32.10 -29.92 19.24
C TYR A 270 30.66 -30.15 18.81
N THR A 271 29.77 -30.43 19.76
CA THR A 271 28.33 -30.45 19.49
C THR A 271 27.83 -29.02 19.40
N LEU A 272 27.53 -28.57 18.19
CA LEU A 272 26.89 -27.28 17.98
C LEU A 272 25.38 -27.43 18.13
N LYS A 273 24.78 -26.58 18.95
CA LYS A 273 23.33 -26.51 19.13
C LYS A 273 22.77 -25.27 18.48
N TYR A 274 21.83 -25.46 17.56
CA TYR A 274 21.12 -24.39 16.89
C TYR A 274 19.65 -24.44 17.28
N GLN A 275 19.19 -23.35 17.89
CA GLN A 275 17.76 -23.15 18.13
C GLN A 275 17.22 -22.32 16.99
N CYS A 276 16.47 -22.94 16.09
CA CYS A 276 15.94 -22.24 14.94
C CYS A 276 14.56 -21.65 15.24
N LYS A 277 14.23 -20.55 14.56
CA LYS A 277 12.93 -19.87 14.58
C LYS A 277 12.49 -19.65 13.14
N LEU A 278 11.23 -19.95 12.85
CA LEU A 278 10.67 -19.76 11.52
C LEU A 278 9.96 -18.42 11.43
N VAL A 279 10.33 -17.60 10.44
CA VAL A 279 9.66 -16.33 10.20
C VAL A 279 9.08 -16.34 8.79
N PRO A 280 7.76 -16.17 8.62
CA PRO A 280 7.13 -16.14 7.30
C PRO A 280 7.72 -15.03 6.43
N LEU A 281 7.92 -15.32 5.14
CA LEU A 281 8.46 -14.40 4.15
C LEU A 281 7.75 -13.04 4.15
N GLU A 282 6.41 -13.05 4.13
CA GLU A 282 5.59 -11.83 4.12
C GLU A 282 5.77 -10.94 5.37
N LYS A 283 6.28 -11.50 6.47
CA LYS A 283 6.45 -10.77 7.75
C LYS A 283 7.90 -10.43 8.05
N LEU A 284 8.86 -10.85 7.24
CA LEU A 284 10.29 -10.66 7.53
C LEU A 284 10.65 -9.21 7.77
N ARG A 285 10.35 -8.34 6.79
CA ARG A 285 10.63 -6.90 6.88
C ARG A 285 9.97 -6.21 8.09
N THR A 286 8.85 -6.74 8.55
CA THR A 286 8.10 -6.21 9.70
C THR A 286 8.69 -6.65 11.04
N ILE A 287 9.15 -7.90 11.15
CA ILE A 287 9.59 -8.52 12.42
C ILE A 287 11.10 -8.39 12.59
N HIS A 288 11.87 -8.62 11.53
CA HIS A 288 13.33 -8.62 11.50
C HIS A 288 13.83 -7.96 10.19
N PRO A 289 13.80 -6.62 10.10
CA PRO A 289 14.32 -5.93 8.92
C PRO A 289 15.83 -6.14 8.78
N ASP A 290 16.30 -6.49 7.57
CA ASP A 290 17.73 -6.68 7.27
C ASP A 290 18.51 -5.35 7.19
N THR A 291 17.81 -4.22 7.11
CA THR A 291 18.38 -2.87 7.00
C THR A 291 18.30 -2.12 8.33
N GLU A 292 19.22 -1.16 8.56
CA GLU A 292 19.27 -0.27 9.75
C GLU A 292 17.99 0.52 10.05
N VAL A 293 16.99 0.50 9.16
CA VAL A 293 15.71 1.17 9.36
C VAL A 293 14.82 0.33 10.27
N SER A 294 14.90 0.62 11.56
CA SER A 294 14.15 0.00 12.66
C SER A 294 12.69 0.48 12.77
N ILE A 295 12.04 0.88 11.68
CA ILE A 295 10.62 1.26 11.74
C ILE A 295 9.78 -0.03 11.78
N GLN A 296 9.59 -0.53 12.99
CA GLN A 296 8.71 -1.67 13.24
C GLN A 296 7.30 -1.35 12.74
N TYR A 297 6.62 -2.34 12.15
CA TYR A 297 5.24 -2.20 11.66
C TYR A 297 4.25 -1.71 12.72
N HIS A 298 4.56 -1.86 14.01
CA HIS A 298 3.81 -1.26 15.10
C HIS A 298 3.70 0.27 14.96
N HIS A 299 4.81 0.95 14.65
CA HIS A 299 4.83 2.41 14.45
C HIS A 299 3.95 2.81 13.26
N LEU A 300 3.98 2.02 12.18
CA LEU A 300 3.15 2.27 11.01
C LEU A 300 1.64 2.17 11.33
N ARG A 301 1.25 1.21 12.18
CA ARG A 301 -0.13 1.10 12.68
C ARG A 301 -0.52 2.30 13.54
N LEU A 302 0.37 2.79 14.39
CA LEU A 302 0.12 4.00 15.20
C LEU A 302 -0.06 5.23 14.31
N PHE A 303 0.79 5.44 13.31
CA PHE A 303 0.63 6.53 12.35
C PHE A 303 -0.71 6.45 11.63
N ALA A 304 -1.17 5.26 11.26
CA ALA A 304 -2.46 5.09 10.58
C ALA A 304 -3.63 5.54 11.46
N ILE A 305 -3.62 5.16 12.74
CA ILE A 305 -4.63 5.55 13.72
C ILE A 305 -4.60 7.06 13.92
N VAL A 306 -3.41 7.65 14.10
CA VAL A 306 -3.25 9.10 14.27
C VAL A 306 -3.75 9.86 13.04
N ALA A 307 -3.37 9.44 11.83
CA ALA A 307 -3.81 10.09 10.60
C ALA A 307 -5.34 10.01 10.43
N LEU A 308 -5.94 8.88 10.80
CA LEU A 308 -7.39 8.69 10.81
C LEU A 308 -8.09 9.58 11.85
N LEU A 309 -7.50 9.79 13.03
CA LEU A 309 -8.02 10.73 14.04
C LEU A 309 -7.93 12.19 13.57
N VAL A 310 -6.81 12.57 12.95
CA VAL A 310 -6.60 13.93 12.41
C VAL A 310 -7.65 14.27 11.35
N ILE A 311 -7.89 13.34 10.41
CA ILE A 311 -8.89 13.58 9.36
C ILE A 311 -10.32 13.59 9.91
N PHE A 312 -10.64 12.74 10.89
CA PHE A 312 -11.94 12.81 11.55
C PHE A 312 -12.13 14.14 12.29
N CYS A 313 -11.11 14.62 13.00
CA CYS A 313 -11.16 15.92 13.66
C CYS A 313 -11.39 17.06 12.66
N ALA A 314 -10.65 17.07 11.54
CA ALA A 314 -10.83 18.04 10.47
C ALA A 314 -12.24 17.98 9.86
N PHE A 315 -12.76 16.76 9.64
CA PHE A 315 -14.11 16.55 9.12
C PHE A 315 -15.20 17.03 10.09
N PHE A 316 -15.14 16.64 11.37
CA PHE A 316 -16.12 17.07 12.37
C PHE A 316 -16.09 18.57 12.58
N ASN A 317 -14.89 19.18 12.59
CA ASN A 317 -14.74 20.63 12.63
C ASN A 317 -15.44 21.30 11.44
N TYR A 318 -15.20 20.80 10.23
CA TYR A 318 -15.88 21.32 9.05
C TYR A 318 -17.40 21.13 9.12
N LEU A 319 -17.87 19.95 9.49
CA LEU A 319 -19.30 19.64 9.62
C LEU A 319 -19.98 20.56 10.63
N MET A 320 -19.36 20.78 11.79
CA MET A 320 -19.87 21.67 12.84
C MET A 320 -19.98 23.11 12.34
N LEU A 321 -18.92 23.63 11.72
CA LEU A 321 -18.90 24.96 11.14
C LEU A 321 -19.94 25.11 10.00
N PHE A 322 -20.15 24.05 9.21
CA PHE A 322 -21.15 24.01 8.15
C PHE A 322 -22.58 24.03 8.71
N ILE A 323 -22.87 23.27 9.77
CA ILE A 323 -24.17 23.30 10.46
C ILE A 323 -24.44 24.69 11.04
N ASN A 324 -23.45 25.32 11.67
CA ASN A 324 -23.58 26.69 12.18
C ASN A 324 -23.87 27.69 11.04
N LYS A 325 -23.25 27.52 9.87
CA LYS A 325 -23.54 28.33 8.68
C LYS A 325 -24.98 28.16 8.19
N ILE A 326 -25.49 26.93 8.20
CA ILE A 326 -26.90 26.65 7.87
C ILE A 326 -27.83 27.37 8.86
N LYS A 327 -27.54 27.33 10.17
CA LYS A 327 -28.31 28.03 11.21
C LYS A 327 -28.36 29.54 10.99
N ILE A 328 -27.21 30.18 10.74
CA ILE A 328 -27.13 31.63 10.45
C ILE A 328 -27.95 31.99 9.20
N ARG A 329 -28.02 31.09 8.22
CA ARG A 329 -28.75 31.28 6.95
C ARG A 329 -30.19 30.78 6.99
N ASN A 330 -30.70 30.32 8.13
CA ASN A 330 -32.01 29.68 8.24
C ASN A 330 -33.14 30.60 7.76
N ARG A 331 -33.10 31.90 8.11
CA ARG A 331 -34.08 32.90 7.64
C ARG A 331 -34.13 32.98 6.11
N GLY A 332 -32.98 32.99 5.45
CA GLY A 332 -32.90 33.02 3.98
C GLY A 332 -33.42 31.74 3.32
N LEU A 333 -33.15 30.58 3.93
CA LEU A 333 -33.68 29.29 3.45
C LEU A 333 -35.20 29.20 3.65
N ALA A 334 -35.72 29.71 4.76
CA ALA A 334 -37.15 29.79 5.02
C ALA A 334 -37.87 30.68 3.99
N LEU A 335 -37.31 31.85 3.66
CA LEU A 335 -37.86 32.73 2.62
C LEU A 335 -37.89 32.05 1.24
N GLN A 336 -36.84 31.32 0.86
CA GLN A 336 -36.83 30.57 -0.41
C GLN A 336 -37.91 29.49 -0.44
N LYS A 337 -38.18 28.87 0.70
CA LYS A 337 -39.22 27.85 0.86
C LYS A 337 -40.62 28.45 0.71
N VAL A 338 -40.87 29.63 1.30
CA VAL A 338 -42.11 30.40 1.11
C VAL A 338 -42.28 30.81 -0.36
N ASN A 339 -41.19 31.15 -1.04
CA ASN A 339 -41.17 31.46 -2.48
C ASN A 339 -41.28 30.21 -3.39
N GLY A 340 -41.64 29.05 -2.84
CA GLY A 340 -41.94 27.83 -3.61
C GLY A 340 -40.76 26.88 -3.84
N ALA A 341 -39.61 27.08 -3.18
CA ALA A 341 -38.51 26.11 -3.27
C ALA A 341 -38.86 24.81 -2.53
N SER A 342 -38.69 23.67 -3.21
CA SER A 342 -38.91 22.34 -2.60
C SER A 342 -37.81 22.00 -1.57
N ASN A 343 -38.13 21.11 -0.62
CA ASN A 343 -37.16 20.57 0.33
C ASN A 343 -35.94 19.95 -0.36
N PHE A 344 -36.18 19.25 -1.46
CA PHE A 344 -35.12 18.59 -2.23
C PHE A 344 -34.19 19.59 -2.92
N GLN A 345 -34.72 20.67 -3.51
CA GLN A 345 -33.89 21.72 -4.13
C GLN A 345 -33.00 22.43 -3.12
N LEU A 346 -33.51 22.72 -1.92
CA LEU A 346 -32.74 23.33 -0.84
C LEU A 346 -31.66 22.37 -0.31
N LEU A 347 -32.01 21.08 -0.15
CA LEU A 347 -31.06 20.04 0.26
C LEU A 347 -29.95 19.88 -0.80
N ALA A 348 -30.30 19.77 -2.08
CA ALA A 348 -29.35 19.66 -3.19
C ALA A 348 -28.40 20.87 -3.25
N MET A 349 -28.92 22.08 -3.04
CA MET A 349 -28.11 23.29 -2.97
C MET A 349 -27.11 23.26 -1.80
N LEU A 350 -27.53 22.83 -0.61
CA LEU A 350 -26.65 22.70 0.56
C LEU A 350 -25.58 21.62 0.35
N PHE A 351 -25.95 20.48 -0.21
CA PHE A 351 -24.99 19.44 -0.57
C PHE A 351 -24.00 19.87 -1.64
N CYS A 352 -24.44 20.64 -2.63
CA CYS A 352 -23.54 21.22 -3.63
C CYS A 352 -22.51 22.14 -2.95
N GLU A 353 -22.92 22.94 -1.97
CA GLU A 353 -22.00 23.77 -1.17
C GLU A 353 -21.03 22.94 -0.33
N PHE A 354 -21.52 21.87 0.29
CA PHE A 354 -20.71 20.95 1.08
C PHE A 354 -19.65 20.21 0.23
N ILE A 355 -20.09 19.61 -0.88
CA ILE A 355 -19.24 18.89 -1.83
C ILE A 355 -18.20 19.82 -2.44
N SER A 356 -18.59 21.05 -2.79
CA SER A 356 -17.66 22.00 -3.40
C SER A 356 -16.45 22.27 -2.51
N LEU A 357 -16.65 22.41 -1.19
CA LEU A 357 -15.53 22.60 -0.27
C LEU A 357 -14.67 21.34 -0.15
N LEU A 358 -15.27 20.16 -0.05
CA LEU A 358 -14.54 18.89 0.00
C LEU A 358 -13.69 18.67 -1.25
N VAL A 359 -14.24 18.98 -2.44
CA VAL A 359 -13.51 18.88 -3.71
C VAL A 359 -12.34 19.86 -3.75
N VAL A 360 -12.53 21.11 -3.32
CA VAL A 360 -11.43 22.09 -3.23
C VAL A 360 -10.37 21.61 -2.24
N ALA A 361 -10.77 21.09 -1.07
CA ALA A 361 -9.84 20.54 -0.09
C ALA A 361 -9.06 19.32 -0.63
N LEU A 362 -9.71 18.45 -1.42
CA LEU A 362 -9.06 17.33 -2.08
C LEU A 362 -8.04 17.80 -3.13
N ILE A 363 -8.38 18.81 -3.94
CA ILE A 363 -7.45 19.41 -4.91
C ILE A 363 -6.24 20.01 -4.20
N VAL A 364 -6.45 20.75 -3.11
CA VAL A 364 -5.35 21.31 -2.31
C VAL A 364 -4.51 20.18 -1.68
N GLY A 365 -5.15 19.11 -1.19
CA GLY A 365 -4.47 17.93 -0.68
C GLY A 365 -3.61 17.23 -1.74
N LEU A 366 -4.09 17.14 -2.98
CA LEU A 366 -3.31 16.60 -4.11
C LEU A 366 -2.06 17.44 -4.37
N VAL A 367 -2.19 18.78 -4.39
CA VAL A 367 -1.05 19.70 -4.55
C VAL A 367 -0.05 19.57 -3.38
N LEU A 368 -0.54 19.44 -2.15
CA LEU A 368 0.32 19.21 -0.99
C LEU A 368 1.04 17.86 -1.07
N SER A 369 0.34 16.80 -1.49
CA SER A 369 0.93 15.48 -1.66
C SER A 369 2.02 15.47 -2.73
N GLU A 370 1.82 16.22 -3.82
CA GLU A 370 2.77 16.41 -4.90
C GLU A 370 4.06 17.09 -4.41
N LEU A 371 3.91 18.13 -3.58
CA LEU A 371 5.00 18.90 -3.01
C LEU A 371 5.79 18.10 -1.96
N LEU A 372 5.11 17.30 -1.15
CA LEU A 372 5.71 16.55 -0.03
C LEU A 372 6.23 15.17 -0.43
N TYR A 373 5.88 14.65 -1.61
CA TYR A 373 6.29 13.34 -2.09
C TYR A 373 7.82 13.07 -2.03
N PRO A 374 8.71 13.98 -2.50
CA PRO A 374 10.15 13.73 -2.47
C PRO A 374 10.69 13.53 -1.05
N SER A 375 10.25 14.38 -0.12
CA SER A 375 10.59 14.27 1.29
C SER A 375 10.05 12.96 1.88
N PHE A 376 8.81 12.61 1.56
CA PHE A 376 8.19 11.39 2.03
C PHE A 376 8.96 10.14 1.59
N VAL A 377 9.32 10.02 0.31
CA VAL A 377 10.10 8.88 -0.21
C VAL A 377 11.48 8.79 0.45
N LYS A 378 12.15 9.94 0.64
CA LYS A 378 13.46 9.98 1.30
C LYS A 378 13.41 9.46 2.73
N PHE A 379 12.41 9.86 3.52
CA PHE A 379 12.29 9.46 4.92
C PHE A 379 11.70 8.06 5.12
N SER A 380 10.79 7.66 4.25
CA SER A 380 10.16 6.33 4.31
C SER A 380 11.02 5.23 3.69
N MET A 381 12.03 5.60 2.88
CA MET A 381 12.87 4.67 2.10
C MET A 381 12.05 3.72 1.21
N ILE A 382 10.92 4.20 0.69
CA ILE A 382 10.02 3.46 -0.20
C ILE A 382 10.45 3.70 -1.65
N GLU A 383 10.67 2.62 -2.41
CA GLU A 383 10.99 2.69 -3.82
C GLU A 383 9.73 2.43 -4.67
N VAL A 384 8.87 3.43 -4.83
CA VAL A 384 7.70 3.34 -5.74
C VAL A 384 7.58 4.54 -6.67
N PRO A 385 7.08 4.33 -7.90
CA PRO A 385 6.81 5.43 -8.80
C PRO A 385 5.73 6.33 -8.21
N LYS A 386 5.84 7.62 -8.50
CA LYS A 386 4.90 8.66 -8.08
C LYS A 386 3.43 8.37 -8.46
N SER A 387 3.22 7.68 -9.58
CA SER A 387 1.89 7.25 -10.03
C SER A 387 1.18 6.32 -9.04
N PHE A 388 1.94 5.52 -8.28
CA PHE A 388 1.40 4.67 -7.21
C PHE A 388 0.75 5.52 -6.11
N PHE A 389 1.42 6.58 -5.67
CA PHE A 389 0.91 7.48 -4.64
C PHE A 389 -0.27 8.33 -5.11
N LEU A 390 -0.19 8.89 -6.32
CA LEU A 390 -1.29 9.71 -6.86
C LEU A 390 -2.58 8.89 -6.97
N ARG A 391 -2.49 7.63 -7.39
CA ARG A 391 -3.63 6.71 -7.41
C ARG A 391 -4.23 6.54 -6.01
N ASP A 392 -3.40 6.46 -4.99
CA ASP A 392 -3.83 6.20 -3.61
C ASP A 392 -4.46 7.41 -2.98
N VAL A 393 -3.84 8.58 -3.14
CA VAL A 393 -4.41 9.84 -2.70
C VAL A 393 -5.79 10.04 -3.32
N LEU A 394 -5.96 9.72 -4.61
CA LEU A 394 -7.26 9.78 -5.28
C LEU A 394 -8.26 8.76 -4.74
N LEU A 395 -7.88 7.48 -4.62
CA LEU A 395 -8.78 6.42 -4.15
C LEU A 395 -9.22 6.66 -2.70
N PHE A 396 -8.28 6.97 -1.80
CA PHE A 396 -8.58 7.25 -0.40
C PHE A 396 -9.31 8.56 -0.23
N GLY A 397 -8.91 9.61 -0.96
CA GLY A 397 -9.62 10.89 -0.98
C GLY A 397 -11.08 10.75 -1.42
N LEU A 398 -11.35 9.99 -2.49
CA LEU A 398 -12.71 9.70 -2.95
C LEU A 398 -13.50 8.89 -1.91
N SER A 399 -12.87 7.88 -1.30
CA SER A 399 -13.49 7.05 -0.26
C SER A 399 -13.92 7.89 0.95
N ILE A 400 -13.06 8.82 1.37
CA ILE A 400 -13.38 9.72 2.49
C ILE A 400 -14.45 10.73 2.07
N LEU A 401 -14.42 11.24 0.83
CA LEU A 401 -15.47 12.13 0.32
C LEU A 401 -16.85 11.44 0.41
N LEU A 402 -16.94 10.18 -0.04
CA LEU A 402 -18.18 9.38 0.08
C LEU A 402 -18.61 9.19 1.54
N LEU A 403 -17.66 8.89 2.43
CA LEU A 403 -17.92 8.75 3.86
C LEU A 403 -18.42 10.07 4.47
N SER A 404 -17.80 11.19 4.12
CA SER A 404 -18.20 12.53 4.54
C SER A 404 -19.63 12.87 4.10
N LEU A 405 -20.04 12.46 2.91
CA LEU A 405 -21.41 12.66 2.43
C LEU A 405 -22.42 11.84 3.21
N PHE A 406 -22.08 10.59 3.53
CA PHE A 406 -22.92 9.73 4.35
C PHE A 406 -23.17 10.34 5.74
N PHE A 407 -22.11 10.78 6.42
CA PHE A 407 -22.22 11.42 7.73
C PHE A 407 -22.94 12.78 7.69
N ALA A 408 -22.75 13.57 6.63
CA ALA A 408 -23.42 14.86 6.48
C ALA A 408 -24.92 14.73 6.17
N PHE A 409 -25.36 13.61 5.60
CA PHE A 409 -26.75 13.41 5.20
C PHE A 409 -27.74 13.44 6.36
N VAL A 410 -27.41 12.80 7.48
CA VAL A 410 -28.27 12.77 8.67
C VAL A 410 -28.54 14.17 9.23
N PRO A 411 -27.53 15.00 9.58
CA PRO A 411 -27.77 16.32 10.16
C PRO A 411 -28.40 17.30 9.17
N ILE A 412 -28.01 17.27 7.88
CA ILE A 412 -28.56 18.18 6.86
C ILE A 412 -30.04 17.87 6.61
N SER A 413 -30.38 16.59 6.43
CA SER A 413 -31.78 16.19 6.20
C SER A 413 -32.67 16.47 7.40
N TYR A 414 -32.16 16.25 8.62
CA TYR A 414 -32.84 16.61 9.86
C TYR A 414 -33.14 18.12 9.93
N PHE A 415 -32.15 18.96 9.66
CA PHE A 415 -32.31 20.42 9.67
C PHE A 415 -33.38 20.89 8.66
N MET A 416 -33.36 20.31 7.45
CA MET A 416 -34.30 20.68 6.38
C MET A 416 -35.76 20.34 6.72
N LYS A 417 -36.02 19.28 7.50
CA LYS A 417 -37.35 18.92 7.97
C LYS A 417 -37.89 19.90 9.02
N ARG A 418 -37.04 20.36 9.95
CA ARG A 418 -37.46 21.18 11.11
C ARG A 418 -37.70 22.67 10.78
N SER A 419 -37.04 23.20 9.75
CA SER A 419 -37.07 24.63 9.35
C SER A 419 -38.47 25.25 9.08
N ILE A 420 -39.54 24.46 8.87
CA ILE A 420 -40.91 25.03 8.70
C ILE A 420 -41.64 25.19 10.03
N GLN A 421 -41.51 24.23 10.94
CA GLN A 421 -42.39 24.13 12.12
C GLN A 421 -42.06 25.18 13.19
N GLU A 422 -40.81 25.62 13.28
CA GLU A 422 -40.36 26.54 14.35
C GLU A 422 -40.21 27.99 13.90
N ASN A 423 -40.16 28.29 12.59
CA ASN A 423 -39.87 29.64 12.09
C ASN A 423 -41.12 30.52 11.84
N LEU A 424 -42.33 29.94 11.88
CA LEU A 424 -43.60 30.68 11.70
C LEU A 424 -44.22 31.14 13.04
N LEU A 425 -43.69 30.66 14.16
CA LEU A 425 -44.06 31.16 15.47
C LEU A 425 -42.89 32.00 15.99
N PRO A 426 -43.10 33.26 16.41
CA PRO A 426 -42.09 33.96 17.18
C PRO A 426 -41.75 33.08 18.39
N GLU A 427 -40.49 33.12 18.81
CA GLU A 427 -39.92 32.33 19.89
C GLU A 427 -40.76 32.49 21.18
N ILE A 428 -41.83 31.70 21.32
CA ILE A 428 -42.54 31.57 22.58
C ILE A 428 -41.56 30.79 23.45
N GLN A 429 -41.00 31.47 24.44
CA GLN A 429 -40.27 30.88 25.56
C GLN A 429 -41.09 29.74 26.18
N ARG A 430 -41.04 28.54 25.61
CA ARG A 430 -41.52 27.33 26.25
C ARG A 430 -40.38 26.80 27.10
N SER A 431 -40.34 27.33 28.31
CA SER A 431 -39.82 26.65 29.49
C SER A 431 -40.40 25.22 29.53
N GLY A 432 -39.54 24.20 29.43
CA GLY A 432 -39.94 22.81 29.66
C GLY A 432 -39.82 21.92 28.43
N GLY A 433 -38.65 21.31 28.25
CA GLY A 433 -38.42 20.27 27.27
C GLY A 433 -36.95 20.20 26.89
N VAL A 434 -36.27 19.14 27.32
CA VAL A 434 -34.87 18.73 27.06
C VAL A 434 -34.11 19.70 26.15
N LYS A 435 -33.67 20.83 26.73
CA LYS A 435 -32.69 21.73 26.11
C LYS A 435 -31.45 20.90 25.81
N ASP A 436 -31.05 20.82 24.54
CA ASP A 436 -29.75 21.33 24.08
C ASP A 436 -28.56 21.16 25.04
N ARG A 437 -28.41 19.97 25.65
CA ARG A 437 -27.24 19.67 26.50
C ARG A 437 -25.94 19.56 25.68
N PHE A 438 -26.03 19.43 24.36
CA PHE A 438 -24.88 19.57 23.49
C PHE A 438 -24.48 21.02 23.23
N THR A 439 -25.40 21.98 23.41
CA THR A 439 -25.16 23.40 23.08
C THR A 439 -24.70 24.22 24.28
N LEU A 440 -25.05 23.82 25.51
CA LEU A 440 -24.67 24.55 26.74
C LEU A 440 -23.22 24.34 27.18
N ILE A 441 -22.51 23.31 26.68
CA ILE A 441 -21.11 23.08 27.05
C ILE A 441 -20.13 23.91 26.19
N THR A 442 -20.58 24.53 25.10
CA THR A 442 -19.69 25.26 24.16
C THR A 442 -19.75 26.78 24.29
N ILE A 443 -20.59 27.35 25.17
CA ILE A 443 -20.71 28.81 25.35
C ILE A 443 -20.04 29.29 26.65
N SER A 444 -19.53 28.38 27.49
CA SER A 444 -18.61 28.74 28.57
C SER A 444 -17.22 28.19 28.26
N TYR A 445 -16.48 28.83 27.34
CA TYR A 445 -15.03 29.06 27.40
C TYR A 445 -14.62 29.99 26.24
#